data_AF-A0A0D0BWK8-F1
#
_entry.id   AF-A0A0D0BWK8-F1
#
_cell.length_a   1.000
_cell.length_b   1.000
_cell.length_c   1.000
_cell.angle_alpha   90.00
_cell.angle_beta   90.00
_cell.angle_gamma   90.00
#
_symmetry.space_group_name_H-M   'P 1'
#
loop_
_entity.id
_entity.type
_entity.pdbx_description
1 polymer ?
#
loop_
_entity_poly.entity_id
_entity_poly.type
_entity_poly.pdbx_seq_one_letter_code
_entity_poly.pdbx_strand_id
1 'polypeptide(L)'
;MSDSQPIQNSVVYGSMFANTSRFSIHGGTFIVTSKDEREKIQKWLNAPNCATNFQTADDKRTEGTGQWILDHSEYKKWKQSPGLLWIQGKAGSGKTILITTIIGDLKKGAPDNVWYHYFDSRDNTGQKSTFRGFLLSLLDWTGANSTSIHPVLQELFDQCNRQGLTGSPPTVKALENALKEVFQTISGGYMVLDAMDECSEPFKVVQ
;
A
#
# COMPACT_ATOMS: atom_id res chain seq x y z
N MET A 1 -15.55 -59.45 19.69
CA MET A 1 -16.80 -58.69 19.82
C MET A 1 -16.62 -57.66 20.91
N SER A 2 -16.18 -56.47 20.55
CA SER A 2 -16.35 -55.23 21.31
C SER A 2 -15.88 -54.08 20.41
N ASP A 3 -16.73 -53.66 19.47
CA ASP A 3 -16.50 -52.44 18.72
C ASP A 3 -17.19 -51.28 19.44
N SER A 4 -16.36 -50.46 20.07
CA SER A 4 -16.73 -49.17 20.65
C SER A 4 -16.96 -48.17 19.50
N GLN A 5 -18.18 -47.70 19.33
CA GLN A 5 -18.49 -46.56 18.45
C GLN A 5 -17.88 -45.28 19.03
N PRO A 6 -17.13 -44.46 18.28
CA PRO A 6 -16.70 -43.17 18.75
C PRO A 6 -17.85 -42.16 18.66
N ILE A 7 -18.02 -41.41 19.75
CA ILE A 7 -18.96 -40.31 19.92
C ILE A 7 -18.65 -39.23 18.87
N GLN A 8 -19.62 -38.95 18.00
CA GLN A 8 -19.55 -37.89 17.01
C GLN A 8 -19.77 -36.54 17.73
N ASN A 9 -18.69 -35.91 18.19
CA ASN A 9 -18.73 -34.52 18.65
C ASN A 9 -18.93 -33.62 17.43
N SER A 10 -20.18 -33.33 17.09
CA SER A 10 -20.54 -32.27 16.16
C SER A 10 -20.23 -30.92 16.83
N VAL A 11 -19.03 -30.40 16.61
CA VAL A 11 -18.77 -28.97 16.82
C VAL A 11 -19.61 -28.25 15.78
N VAL A 12 -20.70 -27.64 16.22
CA VAL A 12 -21.52 -26.75 15.39
C VAL A 12 -20.65 -25.53 15.09
N TYR A 13 -19.94 -25.55 13.96
CA TYR A 13 -19.38 -24.32 13.39
C TYR A 13 -20.57 -23.43 13.04
N GLY A 14 -20.81 -22.43 13.90
CA GLY A 14 -21.76 -21.38 13.60
C GLY A 14 -21.48 -20.80 12.22
N SER A 15 -22.54 -20.35 11.56
CA SER A 15 -22.60 -19.78 10.19
C SER A 15 -21.66 -18.59 9.91
N MET A 16 -20.74 -18.26 10.83
CA MET A 16 -19.78 -17.16 10.75
C MET A 16 -18.74 -17.34 9.63
N PHE A 17 -18.49 -18.58 9.19
CA PHE A 17 -17.49 -18.90 8.16
C PHE A 17 -18.08 -19.37 6.82
N ALA A 18 -19.40 -19.51 6.73
CA ALA A 18 -20.02 -20.19 5.60
C ALA A 18 -19.96 -19.41 4.27
N ASN A 19 -19.67 -18.11 4.30
CA ASN A 19 -19.65 -17.22 3.12
C ASN A 19 -18.43 -16.27 3.05
N THR A 20 -17.41 -16.47 3.88
CA THR A 20 -16.26 -15.55 3.98
C THR A 20 -15.08 -16.06 3.17
N SER A 21 -14.92 -15.54 1.95
CA SER A 21 -13.78 -15.84 1.06
C SER A 21 -12.50 -15.07 1.41
N ARG A 22 -12.52 -14.22 2.44
CA ARG A 22 -11.38 -13.40 2.88
C ARG A 22 -10.96 -13.76 4.30
N PHE A 23 -9.96 -14.62 4.40
CA PHE A 23 -9.25 -14.89 5.64
C PHE A 23 -7.75 -14.84 5.38
N SER A 24 -6.99 -14.41 6.38
CA SER A 24 -5.53 -14.51 6.37
C SER A 24 -5.06 -15.39 7.53
N ILE A 25 -3.96 -16.13 7.32
CA ILE A 25 -3.37 -16.97 8.36
C ILE A 25 -2.05 -16.35 8.78
N HIS A 26 -1.96 -15.93 10.03
CA HIS A 26 -0.74 -15.35 10.60
C HIS A 26 -0.37 -16.13 11.85
N GLY A 27 0.79 -16.79 11.84
CA GLY A 27 1.28 -17.57 12.99
C GLY A 27 0.33 -18.68 13.45
N GLY A 28 -0.48 -19.25 12.55
CA GLY A 28 -1.49 -20.27 12.87
C GLY A 28 -2.85 -19.73 13.29
N THR A 29 -3.03 -18.40 13.35
CA THR A 29 -4.33 -17.76 13.64
C THR A 29 -5.05 -17.40 12.36
N PHE A 30 -6.34 -17.79 12.26
CA PHE A 30 -7.23 -17.36 11.18
C PHE A 30 -7.83 -16.00 11.52
N ILE A 31 -7.54 -15.00 10.70
CA ILE A 31 -8.12 -13.65 10.81
C ILE A 31 -9.17 -13.50 9.71
N VAL A 32 -10.42 -13.33 10.12
CA VAL A 32 -11.52 -12.99 9.22
C VAL A 32 -11.86 -11.52 9.43
N THR A 33 -11.46 -10.67 8.49
CA THR A 33 -11.77 -9.25 8.55
C THR A 33 -13.05 -8.97 7.79
N SER A 34 -14.02 -8.34 8.45
CA SER A 34 -15.25 -7.89 7.78
C SER A 34 -14.96 -6.70 6.86
N LYS A 35 -15.76 -6.53 5.80
CA LYS A 35 -15.67 -5.36 4.91
C LYS A 35 -15.81 -4.05 5.70
N ASP A 36 -16.71 -4.03 6.68
CA ASP A 36 -16.99 -2.87 7.53
C ASP A 36 -15.79 -2.45 8.38
N GLU A 37 -15.02 -3.41 8.88
CA GLU A 37 -13.81 -3.13 9.67
C GLU A 37 -12.70 -2.53 8.82
N ARG A 38 -12.50 -3.05 7.60
CA ARG A 38 -11.57 -2.47 6.63
C ARG A 38 -11.93 -1.03 6.30
N GLU A 39 -13.19 -0.78 5.97
CA GLU A 39 -13.63 0.58 5.67
C GLU A 39 -13.44 1.53 6.86
N LYS A 40 -13.64 1.05 8.10
CA LYS A 40 -13.37 1.84 9.30
C LYS A 40 -11.89 2.20 9.43
N ILE A 41 -11.00 1.23 9.26
CA ILE A 41 -9.54 1.44 9.34
C ILE A 41 -9.06 2.37 8.23
N GLN A 42 -9.52 2.19 7.00
CA GLN A 42 -9.16 3.06 5.87
C GLN A 42 -9.66 4.49 6.09
N LYS A 43 -10.90 4.65 6.57
CA LYS A 43 -11.45 5.97 6.95
C LYS A 43 -10.65 6.63 8.08
N TRP A 44 -10.21 5.84 9.06
CA TRP A 44 -9.39 6.33 10.16
C TRP A 44 -7.97 6.72 9.73
N LEU A 45 -7.32 5.94 8.86
CA LEU A 45 -6.03 6.31 8.27
C LEU A 45 -6.16 7.60 7.47
N ASN A 46 -7.28 7.76 6.75
CA ASN A 46 -7.57 8.90 5.89
C ASN A 46 -6.41 9.23 4.94
N ALA A 47 -5.86 8.18 4.31
CA ALA A 47 -4.68 8.29 3.47
C ALA A 47 -4.95 9.10 2.19
N PRO A 48 -3.95 9.85 1.67
CA PRO A 48 -4.14 10.60 0.43
C PRO A 48 -4.33 9.65 -0.76
N ASN A 49 -5.36 9.92 -1.56
CA ASN A 49 -5.66 9.12 -2.73
C ASN A 49 -4.77 9.52 -3.92
N CYS A 50 -3.72 8.74 -4.17
CA CYS A 50 -2.83 8.92 -5.32
C CYS A 50 -3.34 8.27 -6.62
N ALA A 51 -4.41 7.46 -6.55
CA ALA A 51 -4.97 6.82 -7.73
C ALA A 51 -5.55 7.83 -8.73
N THR A 52 -6.05 8.97 -8.24
CA THR A 52 -6.53 10.08 -9.09
C THR A 52 -5.41 10.69 -9.92
N ASN A 53 -4.21 10.83 -9.34
CA ASN A 53 -3.03 11.36 -10.03
C ASN A 53 -2.57 10.38 -11.11
N PHE A 54 -2.48 9.10 -10.77
CA PHE A 54 -2.18 8.04 -11.74
C PHE A 54 -3.18 8.03 -12.89
N GLN A 55 -4.49 7.98 -12.60
CA GLN A 55 -5.53 7.94 -13.63
C GLN A 55 -5.47 9.17 -14.54
N THR A 56 -5.32 10.37 -13.96
CA THR A 56 -5.20 11.60 -14.74
C THR A 56 -3.98 11.60 -15.66
N ALA A 57 -2.85 11.06 -15.18
CA ALA A 57 -1.64 10.94 -15.99
C ALA A 57 -1.81 9.89 -17.09
N ASP A 58 -2.47 8.77 -16.80
CA ASP A 58 -2.72 7.71 -17.77
C ASP A 58 -3.72 8.13 -18.85
N ASP A 59 -4.80 8.83 -18.48
CA ASP A 59 -5.77 9.39 -19.42
C ASP A 59 -5.15 10.41 -20.39
N LYS A 60 -4.14 11.16 -19.93
CA LYS A 60 -3.38 12.12 -20.75
C LYS A 60 -2.27 11.47 -21.58
N ARG A 61 -1.92 10.22 -21.29
CA ARG A 61 -0.81 9.53 -21.94
C ARG A 61 -1.25 9.06 -23.32
N THR A 62 -0.65 9.64 -24.35
CA THR A 62 -0.77 9.08 -25.71
C THR A 62 -0.10 7.71 -25.75
N GLU A 63 -0.76 6.76 -26.41
CA GLU A 63 -0.24 5.40 -26.60
C GLU A 63 1.21 5.42 -27.15
N GLY A 64 2.07 4.53 -26.63
CA GLY A 64 3.49 4.48 -26.96
C GLY A 64 4.38 5.53 -26.28
N THR A 65 3.81 6.56 -25.64
CA THR A 65 4.62 7.58 -24.94
C THR A 65 5.37 7.00 -23.76
N GLY A 66 6.66 7.33 -23.67
CA GLY A 66 7.54 6.87 -22.59
C GLY A 66 7.99 5.42 -22.73
N GLN A 67 7.56 4.68 -23.77
CA GLN A 67 7.90 3.26 -23.95
C GLN A 67 9.41 3.02 -24.07
N TRP A 68 10.15 3.99 -24.60
CA TRP A 68 11.60 3.93 -24.76
C TRP A 68 12.35 3.65 -23.45
N ILE A 69 11.82 4.06 -22.28
CA ILE A 69 12.48 3.82 -20.99
C ILE A 69 12.49 2.35 -20.64
N LEU A 70 11.45 1.62 -21.05
CA LEU A 70 11.29 0.18 -20.77
C LEU A 70 12.35 -0.63 -21.51
N ASP A 71 12.89 -0.09 -22.60
CA ASP A 71 13.99 -0.67 -23.35
C ASP A 71 15.38 -0.21 -22.92
N HIS A 72 15.47 0.83 -22.10
CA HIS A 72 16.72 1.40 -21.65
C HIS A 72 17.48 0.45 -20.72
N SER A 73 18.80 0.35 -20.91
CA SER A 73 19.67 -0.58 -20.18
C SER A 73 19.62 -0.36 -18.66
N GLU A 74 19.71 0.89 -18.21
CA GLU A 74 19.63 1.24 -16.78
C GLU A 74 18.30 0.83 -16.13
N TYR A 75 17.18 0.99 -16.84
CA TYR A 75 15.88 0.56 -16.34
C TYR A 75 15.81 -0.96 -16.21
N LYS A 76 16.23 -1.69 -17.25
CA LYS A 76 16.26 -3.16 -17.25
C LYS A 76 17.15 -3.70 -16.13
N LYS A 77 18.32 -3.10 -15.93
CA LYS A 77 19.25 -3.44 -14.85
C LYS A 77 18.63 -3.20 -13.47
N TRP A 78 18.04 -2.02 -13.25
CA TRP A 78 17.37 -1.68 -12.00
C TRP A 78 16.20 -2.62 -11.70
N LYS A 79 15.41 -2.98 -12.71
CA LYS A 79 14.28 -3.92 -12.56
C LYS A 79 14.74 -5.33 -12.16
N GLN A 80 15.91 -5.77 -12.59
CA GLN A 80 16.47 -7.08 -12.24
C GLN A 80 17.21 -7.11 -10.90
N SER A 81 17.85 -6.00 -10.54
CA SER A 81 18.57 -5.82 -9.28
C SER A 81 18.06 -4.57 -8.58
N PRO A 82 16.95 -4.69 -7.82
CA PRO A 82 16.26 -3.54 -7.25
C PRO A 82 17.17 -2.71 -6.34
N GLY A 83 17.18 -1.40 -6.59
CA GLY A 83 17.89 -0.37 -5.84
C GLY A 83 17.21 0.98 -6.05
N LEU A 84 17.95 2.08 -6.02
CA LEU A 84 17.40 3.41 -6.33
C LEU A 84 17.59 3.73 -7.82
N LEU A 85 16.51 4.07 -8.52
CA LEU A 85 16.53 4.65 -9.88
C LEU A 85 16.01 6.07 -9.83
N TRP A 86 16.86 7.04 -10.14
CA TRP A 86 16.51 8.45 -10.12
C TRP A 86 16.26 8.98 -11.53
N ILE A 87 15.05 9.51 -11.77
CA ILE A 87 14.66 10.06 -13.07
C ILE A 87 14.57 11.58 -12.94
N GLN A 88 15.53 12.29 -13.55
CA GLN A 88 15.56 13.75 -13.59
C GLN A 88 15.27 14.27 -14.99
N GLY A 89 14.62 15.43 -15.03
CA GLY A 89 14.26 16.10 -16.27
C GLY A 89 13.70 17.48 -15.98
N LYS A 90 13.72 18.35 -16.98
CA LYS A 90 13.22 19.72 -16.85
C LYS A 90 11.71 19.74 -16.51
N ALA A 91 11.23 20.84 -15.95
CA ALA A 91 9.79 21.05 -15.80
C ALA A 91 9.10 20.89 -17.17
N GLY A 92 7.95 20.20 -17.21
CA GLY A 92 7.23 19.92 -18.45
C GLY A 92 7.80 18.82 -19.34
N SER A 93 8.90 18.13 -18.96
CA SER A 93 9.50 17.08 -19.80
C SER A 93 8.73 15.74 -19.82
N GLY A 94 7.51 15.70 -19.27
CA GLY A 94 6.68 14.49 -19.25
C GLY A 94 7.09 13.41 -18.24
N LYS A 95 7.82 13.74 -17.17
CA LYS A 95 8.26 12.78 -16.14
C LYS A 95 7.10 11.97 -15.52
N THR A 96 6.00 12.63 -15.17
CA THR A 96 4.79 11.99 -14.65
C THR A 96 4.22 10.96 -15.64
N ILE A 97 4.23 11.27 -16.95
CA ILE A 97 3.81 10.32 -18.00
C ILE A 97 4.78 9.14 -18.08
N LEU A 98 6.09 9.40 -18.01
CA LEU A 98 7.13 8.38 -18.00
C LEU A 98 7.00 7.41 -16.82
N ILE A 99 6.77 7.96 -15.62
CA ILE A 99 6.53 7.20 -14.39
C ILE A 99 5.25 6.35 -14.51
N THR A 100 4.20 6.88 -15.13
CA THR A 100 2.95 6.13 -15.38
C THR A 100 3.21 4.91 -16.27
N THR A 101 4.02 5.05 -17.32
CA THR A 101 4.48 3.93 -18.17
C THR A 101 5.27 2.90 -17.37
N ILE A 102 6.17 3.33 -16.48
CA ILE A 102 6.94 2.45 -15.60
C ILE A 102 6.03 1.68 -14.64
N ILE A 103 5.09 2.35 -13.97
CA ILE A 103 4.13 1.70 -13.06
C ILE A 103 3.33 0.63 -13.81
N GLY A 104 2.86 0.94 -15.03
CA GLY A 104 2.16 -0.03 -15.88
C GLY A 104 3.00 -1.27 -16.20
N ASP A 105 4.29 -1.11 -16.50
CA ASP A 105 5.19 -2.23 -16.78
C ASP A 105 5.51 -3.06 -15.53
N LEU A 106 5.70 -2.42 -14.38
CA LEU A 106 5.95 -3.12 -13.12
C LEU A 106 4.74 -3.94 -12.68
N LYS A 107 3.53 -3.40 -12.83
CA LYS A 107 2.28 -4.11 -12.50
C LYS A 107 2.04 -5.37 -13.34
N LYS A 108 2.65 -5.49 -14.53
CA LYS A 108 2.57 -6.73 -15.33
C LYS A 108 3.33 -7.89 -14.68
N GLY A 109 4.42 -7.60 -13.96
CA GLY A 109 5.24 -8.61 -13.29
C GLY A 109 4.91 -8.81 -11.81
N ALA A 110 4.45 -7.76 -11.14
CA ALA A 110 4.18 -7.75 -9.71
C ALA A 110 2.91 -6.91 -9.38
N PRO A 111 1.72 -7.35 -9.80
CA PRO A 111 0.49 -6.54 -9.74
C PRO A 111 0.16 -6.04 -8.32
N ASP A 112 0.45 -6.84 -7.30
CA ASP A 112 0.13 -6.53 -5.90
C ASP A 112 1.26 -5.82 -5.14
N ASN A 113 2.47 -5.72 -5.72
CA ASN A 113 3.67 -5.22 -5.03
C ASN A 113 4.28 -3.98 -5.73
N VAL A 114 3.44 -3.08 -6.26
CA VAL A 114 3.88 -1.83 -6.92
C VAL A 114 3.18 -0.63 -6.27
N TRP A 115 3.83 -0.03 -5.29
CA TRP A 115 3.34 1.14 -4.56
C TRP A 115 3.73 2.43 -5.26
N TYR A 116 2.87 3.45 -5.20
CA TYR A 116 3.21 4.76 -5.73
C TYR A 116 2.63 5.89 -4.89
N HIS A 117 3.38 6.99 -4.83
CA HIS A 117 2.95 8.25 -4.26
C HIS A 117 3.26 9.39 -5.22
N TYR A 118 2.28 10.26 -5.43
CA TYR A 118 2.45 11.49 -6.20
C TYR A 118 2.50 12.64 -5.22
N PHE A 119 3.66 13.27 -5.09
CA PHE A 119 3.76 14.53 -4.37
C PHE A 119 3.09 15.63 -5.22
N ASP A 120 2.11 16.32 -4.64
CA ASP A 120 1.32 17.33 -5.36
C ASP A 120 0.96 18.48 -4.42
N SER A 121 1.69 19.58 -4.56
CA SER A 121 1.53 20.81 -3.79
C SER A 121 0.19 21.52 -4.03
N ARG A 122 -0.53 21.15 -5.09
CA ARG A 122 -1.87 21.69 -5.43
C ARG A 122 -3.00 20.85 -4.86
N ASP A 123 -2.68 19.75 -4.17
CA ASP A 123 -3.69 18.91 -3.55
C ASP A 123 -4.42 19.70 -2.45
N ASN A 124 -5.74 19.78 -2.56
CA ASN A 124 -6.57 20.58 -1.64
C ASN A 124 -6.52 20.08 -0.19
N THR A 125 -6.08 18.84 0.06
CA THR A 125 -5.93 18.31 1.42
C THR A 125 -4.57 18.66 2.03
N GLY A 126 -3.60 19.07 1.22
CA GLY A 126 -2.20 19.28 1.60
C GLY A 126 -1.45 18.01 2.01
N GLN A 127 -2.10 16.84 2.04
CA GLN A 127 -1.48 15.63 2.54
C GLN A 127 -0.43 15.07 1.57
N LYS A 128 -0.68 15.18 0.25
CA LYS A 128 0.23 14.68 -0.79
C LYS A 128 1.59 15.38 -0.82
N SER A 129 1.72 16.57 -0.28
CA SER A 129 3.00 17.28 -0.22
C SER A 129 3.77 17.03 1.07
N THR A 130 3.35 16.10 1.94
CA THR A 130 4.01 15.88 3.26
C THR A 130 4.59 14.48 3.38
N PHE A 131 5.68 14.35 4.13
CA PHE A 131 6.23 13.05 4.52
C PHE A 131 5.20 12.19 5.25
N ARG A 132 4.37 12.81 6.08
CA ARG A 132 3.30 12.11 6.80
C ARG A 132 2.27 11.51 5.82
N GLY A 133 1.84 12.25 4.80
CA GLY A 133 0.91 11.76 3.79
C GLY A 133 1.49 10.63 2.95
N PHE A 134 2.79 10.69 2.65
CA PHE A 134 3.53 9.58 2.05
C PHE A 134 3.44 8.32 2.92
N LEU A 135 3.78 8.39 4.20
CA LEU A 135 3.69 7.25 5.12
C LEU A 135 2.26 6.68 5.21
N LEU A 136 1.24 7.54 5.29
CA LEU A 136 -0.16 7.10 5.28
C LEU A 136 -0.51 6.33 4.01
N SER A 137 -0.15 6.85 2.83
CA SER A 137 -0.47 6.20 1.56
C SER A 137 0.18 4.82 1.45
N LEU A 138 1.40 4.70 1.96
CA LEU A 138 2.15 3.46 1.95
C LEU A 138 1.56 2.44 2.93
N LEU A 139 1.18 2.88 4.13
CA LEU A 139 0.56 2.02 5.14
C LEU A 139 -0.86 1.59 4.76
N ASP A 140 -1.65 2.44 4.10
CA ASP A 140 -2.96 2.07 3.55
C ASP A 140 -2.81 0.98 2.48
N TRP A 141 -1.86 1.13 1.56
CA TRP A 141 -1.61 0.11 0.54
C TRP A 141 -1.10 -1.21 1.10
N THR A 142 -0.07 -1.16 1.94
CA THR A 142 0.61 -2.36 2.47
C THR A 142 -0.18 -3.03 3.58
N GLY A 143 -0.87 -2.23 4.40
CA GLY A 143 -1.60 -2.67 5.57
C GLY A 143 -3.08 -2.96 5.34
N ALA A 144 -3.72 -2.36 4.33
CA ALA A 144 -5.15 -2.55 4.03
C ALA A 144 -5.39 -3.03 2.58
N ASN A 145 -4.63 -4.05 2.17
CA ASN A 145 -4.71 -4.63 0.83
C ASN A 145 -6.09 -5.27 0.51
N SER A 146 -6.27 -5.72 -0.74
CA SER A 146 -7.56 -6.20 -1.25
C SER A 146 -8.09 -7.47 -0.58
N THR A 147 -7.24 -8.23 0.13
CA THR A 147 -7.56 -9.55 0.67
C THR A 147 -7.66 -9.57 2.19
N SER A 148 -6.94 -8.71 2.91
CA SER A 148 -6.96 -8.66 4.38
C SER A 148 -6.37 -7.36 4.94
N ILE A 149 -6.54 -7.15 6.24
CA ILE A 149 -5.81 -6.12 6.99
C ILE A 149 -4.58 -6.78 7.62
N HIS A 150 -3.43 -6.15 7.47
CA HIS A 150 -2.19 -6.61 8.08
C HIS A 150 -2.31 -6.47 9.62
N PRO A 151 -1.89 -7.49 10.40
CA PRO A 151 -2.06 -7.47 11.86
C PRO A 151 -1.47 -6.23 12.56
N VAL A 152 -0.34 -5.72 12.05
CA VAL A 152 0.28 -4.49 12.57
C VAL A 152 -0.63 -3.26 12.41
N LEU A 153 -1.32 -3.14 11.27
CA LEU A 153 -2.25 -2.03 11.04
C LEU A 153 -3.50 -2.17 11.93
N GLN A 154 -4.01 -3.39 12.08
CA GLN A 154 -5.13 -3.68 12.98
C GLN A 154 -4.77 -3.30 14.43
N GLU A 155 -3.62 -3.75 14.92
CA GLU A 155 -3.19 -3.45 16.29
C GLU A 155 -2.96 -1.95 16.50
N LEU A 156 -2.40 -1.25 15.51
CA LEU A 156 -2.25 0.20 15.58
C LEU A 156 -3.61 0.92 15.70
N PHE A 157 -4.60 0.47 14.92
CA PHE A 157 -5.96 0.99 15.01
C PHE A 157 -6.58 0.72 16.38
N ASP A 158 -6.48 -0.51 16.87
CA ASP A 158 -7.04 -0.93 18.14
C ASP A 158 -6.41 -0.18 19.33
N GLN A 159 -5.10 0.09 19.28
CA GLN A 159 -4.40 0.92 20.26
C GLN A 159 -4.96 2.34 20.30
N CYS A 160 -5.11 2.98 19.14
CA CYS A 160 -5.70 4.31 19.06
C CYS A 160 -7.14 4.32 19.55
N ASN A 161 -7.93 3.28 19.25
CA ASN A 161 -9.31 3.14 19.73
C ASN A 161 -9.39 3.00 21.25
N ARG A 162 -8.55 2.16 21.86
CA ARG A 162 -8.48 2.01 23.33
C ARG A 162 -8.10 3.31 24.04
N GLN A 163 -7.34 4.18 23.37
CA GLN A 163 -6.93 5.48 23.90
C GLN A 163 -7.92 6.61 23.61
N GLY A 164 -9.04 6.33 22.91
CA GLY A 164 -10.00 7.36 22.49
C GLY A 164 -9.45 8.30 21.41
N LEU A 165 -8.40 7.89 20.70
CA LEU A 165 -7.69 8.68 19.69
C LEU A 165 -8.15 8.36 18.25
N THR A 166 -9.32 7.76 18.04
CA THR A 166 -9.82 7.53 16.67
C THR A 166 -10.16 8.81 15.91
N GLY A 167 -10.37 9.92 16.63
CA GLY A 167 -10.45 11.27 16.04
C GLY A 167 -9.10 11.92 15.74
N SER A 168 -7.99 11.30 16.17
CA SER A 168 -6.63 11.82 16.06
C SER A 168 -5.77 10.83 15.26
N PRO A 169 -5.33 11.17 14.04
CA PRO A 169 -4.50 10.28 13.24
C PRO A 169 -3.20 9.86 13.97
N PRO A 170 -2.62 8.67 13.69
CA PRO A 170 -1.36 8.22 14.29
C PRO A 170 -0.23 9.26 14.22
N THR A 171 0.69 9.23 15.17
CA THR A 171 1.91 10.04 15.06
C THR A 171 2.80 9.55 13.92
N VAL A 172 3.66 10.42 13.37
CA VAL A 172 4.64 10.03 12.34
C VAL A 172 5.49 8.85 12.80
N LYS A 173 5.97 8.88 14.05
CA LYS A 173 6.77 7.80 14.64
C LYS A 173 6.00 6.47 14.70
N ALA A 174 4.71 6.50 15.00
CA ALA A 174 3.87 5.30 14.99
C ALA A 174 3.72 4.73 13.58
N LEU A 175 3.53 5.59 12.57
CA LEU A 175 3.48 5.17 11.17
C LEU A 175 4.79 4.55 10.69
N GLU A 176 5.94 5.17 11.02
CA GLU A 176 7.27 4.65 10.69
C GLU A 176 7.51 3.26 11.32
N ASN A 177 7.15 3.09 12.60
CA ASN A 177 7.29 1.82 13.29
C ASN A 177 6.39 0.74 12.65
N ALA A 178 5.12 1.07 12.39
CA ALA A 178 4.19 0.15 11.75
C ALA A 178 4.69 -0.29 10.36
N LEU A 179 5.17 0.65 9.54
CA LEU A 179 5.73 0.34 8.23
C LEU A 179 6.98 -0.53 8.30
N LYS A 180 7.87 -0.31 9.28
CA LYS A 180 9.04 -1.18 9.49
C LYS A 180 8.64 -2.62 9.77
N GLU A 181 7.64 -2.84 10.62
CA GLU A 181 7.13 -4.18 10.93
C GLU A 181 6.40 -4.81 9.73
N VAL A 182 5.60 -4.02 8.99
CA VAL A 182 4.94 -4.48 7.77
C VAL A 182 5.96 -4.87 6.69
N PHE A 183 7.04 -4.11 6.51
CA PHE A 183 8.05 -4.46 5.50
C PHE A 183 8.90 -5.67 5.86
N GLN A 184 8.93 -6.10 7.12
CA GLN A 184 9.57 -7.37 7.51
C GLN A 184 8.77 -8.59 7.04
N THR A 185 7.49 -8.45 6.73
CA THR A 185 6.61 -9.56 6.34
C THR A 185 6.31 -9.61 4.83
N ILE A 186 6.57 -8.52 4.10
CA ILE A 186 6.32 -8.44 2.65
C ILE A 186 7.54 -8.94 1.87
N SER A 187 7.29 -9.75 0.83
CA SER A 187 8.33 -10.38 0.00
C SER A 187 8.89 -9.46 -1.10
N GLY A 188 9.20 -8.21 -0.75
CA GLY A 188 9.73 -7.19 -1.67
C GLY A 188 8.69 -6.59 -2.63
N GLY A 189 9.11 -5.58 -3.39
CA GLY A 189 8.26 -4.87 -4.34
C GLY A 189 8.91 -3.59 -4.86
N TYR A 190 8.14 -2.79 -5.59
CA TYR A 190 8.59 -1.53 -6.17
C TYR A 190 7.83 -0.36 -5.54
N MET A 191 8.57 0.69 -5.20
CA MET A 191 8.00 1.97 -4.78
C MET A 191 8.35 3.04 -5.81
N VAL A 192 7.35 3.76 -6.29
CA VAL A 192 7.49 4.80 -7.31
C VAL A 192 7.02 6.13 -6.76
N LEU A 193 7.91 7.12 -6.73
CA LEU A 193 7.63 8.45 -6.19
C LEU A 193 7.72 9.48 -7.32
N ASP A 194 6.63 10.19 -7.60
CA ASP A 194 6.60 11.29 -8.57
C ASP A 194 6.69 12.65 -7.87
N ALA A 195 7.37 13.60 -8.51
CA ALA A 195 7.49 14.99 -8.09
C ALA A 195 7.97 15.18 -6.63
N MET A 196 8.93 14.37 -6.16
CA MET A 196 9.46 14.43 -4.77
C MET A 196 9.94 15.82 -4.33
N ASP A 197 10.30 16.69 -5.29
CA ASP A 197 10.63 18.10 -5.05
C ASP A 197 9.44 18.95 -4.56
N GLU A 198 8.20 18.48 -4.72
CA GLU A 198 7.00 19.10 -4.16
C GLU A 198 6.71 18.67 -2.70
N CYS A 199 7.54 17.81 -2.11
CA CYS A 199 7.45 17.45 -0.68
C CYS A 199 7.95 18.60 0.20
N SER A 200 7.27 18.88 1.32
CA SER A 200 7.68 19.85 2.33
C SER A 200 8.85 19.35 3.19
N GLU A 201 9.02 18.03 3.33
CA GLU A 201 10.12 17.40 4.07
C GLU A 201 10.88 16.35 3.22
N PRO A 202 11.47 16.73 2.07
CA PRO A 202 12.02 15.77 1.11
C PRO A 202 13.16 14.93 1.71
N PHE A 203 13.95 15.50 2.62
CA PHE A 203 15.04 14.80 3.30
C PHE A 203 14.58 13.62 4.16
N LYS A 204 13.32 13.59 4.60
CA LYS A 204 12.78 12.45 5.38
C LYS A 204 12.38 11.27 4.51
N VAL A 205 12.16 11.49 3.21
CA VAL A 205 11.71 10.46 2.26
C VAL A 205 12.88 9.55 1.81
N VAL A 206 14.09 10.11 1.75
CA VAL A 206 15.30 9.46 1.22
C VAL A 206 16.24 8.89 2.30
N GLN A 207 15.80 8.84 3.57
CA GLN A 207 16.53 8.22 4.70
C GLN A 207 16.12 6.76 4.89
#